data_AF-X1UZT5-F1
#
_entry.id   AF-X1UZT5-F1
#
_cell.length_a   1.000
_cell.length_b   1.000
_cell.length_c   1.000
_cell.angle_alpha   90.00
_cell.angle_beta   90.00
_cell.angle_gamma   90.00
#
_symmetry.space_group_name_H-M   'P 1'
#
loop_
_entity.id
_entity.type
_entity.pdbx_description
1 polymer ?
#
loop_
_entity_poly.entity_id
_entity_poly.type
_entity_poly.pdbx_seq_one_letter_code
_entity_poly.pdbx_strand_id
1 'polypeptide(L)'
;TYPLEGFDAYWASPPCQAYTWSAKRWHKEWLDLVGVTRERLQKTGKAFIIENVPQSPLIEPVKLNGRMFGLRLLRERWFECSFDFGLCHPPQNKRGSVKGRQYMTVAGHGGNGSAKLQDWQEAMGIDWMDKQELTQAIPPAYSRFIGEQLMKVLGKGVDG
;
A
#
# COMPACT_ATOMS: atom_id res chain seq x y z
N THR A 1 -8.66 -10.81 18.50
CA THR A 1 -9.05 -10.37 17.13
C THR A 1 -10.15 -9.32 17.25
N TYR A 2 -10.31 -8.41 16.29
CA TYR A 2 -11.32 -7.34 16.33
C TYR A 2 -12.58 -7.74 15.53
N PRO A 3 -13.82 -7.54 16.02
CA PRO A 3 -15.06 -7.90 15.32
C PRO A 3 -15.14 -7.35 13.89
N LEU A 4 -15.76 -8.08 12.97
CA LEU A 4 -15.89 -7.70 11.55
C LEU A 4 -17.36 -7.64 11.11
N GLU A 5 -18.27 -7.31 12.01
CA GLU A 5 -19.69 -7.20 11.71
C GLU A 5 -20.06 -5.74 11.39
N GLY A 6 -20.98 -5.53 10.45
CA GLY A 6 -21.56 -4.21 10.17
C GLY A 6 -20.81 -3.33 9.17
N PHE A 7 -19.77 -3.84 8.48
CA PHE A 7 -19.10 -3.10 7.40
C PHE A 7 -19.35 -3.73 6.03
N ASP A 8 -19.37 -2.88 5.00
CA ASP A 8 -19.56 -3.29 3.60
C ASP A 8 -18.25 -3.71 2.92
N ALA A 9 -17.12 -3.26 3.44
CA ALA A 9 -15.80 -3.60 2.93
C ALA A 9 -14.72 -3.48 4.01
N TYR A 10 -13.58 -4.13 3.75
CA TYR A 10 -12.44 -4.17 4.66
C TYR A 10 -11.13 -3.79 3.97
N TRP A 11 -10.31 -3.00 4.66
CA TRP A 11 -8.93 -2.76 4.28
C TRP A 11 -8.01 -3.26 5.38
N ALA A 12 -7.02 -4.07 5.03
CA ALA A 12 -6.01 -4.55 5.98
C ALA A 12 -4.59 -4.35 5.44
N SER A 13 -3.68 -3.97 6.34
CA SER A 13 -2.22 -3.88 6.09
C SER A 13 -1.49 -4.72 7.14
N PRO A 14 -1.49 -6.06 7.03
CA PRO A 14 -0.82 -6.91 8.01
C PRO A 14 0.69 -6.62 8.06
N PRO A 15 1.34 -6.86 9.22
CA PRO A 15 2.78 -6.63 9.40
C PRO A 15 3.62 -7.19 8.24
N CYS A 16 4.46 -6.35 7.65
CA CYS A 16 5.21 -6.66 6.44
C CYS A 16 6.65 -7.12 6.71
N GLN A 17 7.10 -7.11 7.97
CA GLN A 17 8.49 -7.25 8.37
C GLN A 17 9.11 -8.52 7.79
N ALA A 18 8.36 -9.64 7.77
CA ALA A 18 8.77 -10.94 7.23
C ALA A 18 9.25 -10.88 5.77
N TYR A 19 8.75 -9.93 4.98
CA TYR A 19 9.05 -9.81 3.54
C TYR A 19 10.01 -8.67 3.22
N THR A 20 10.48 -7.94 4.23
CA THR A 20 11.43 -6.85 4.01
C THR A 20 12.85 -7.36 3.80
N TRP A 21 13.68 -6.58 3.12
CA TRP A 21 15.11 -6.85 3.01
C TRP A 21 15.80 -6.99 4.37
N SER A 22 15.35 -6.23 5.37
CA SER A 22 15.87 -6.28 6.74
C SER A 22 15.67 -7.66 7.36
N ALA A 23 14.51 -8.31 7.19
CA ALA A 23 14.31 -9.67 7.70
C ALA A 23 15.33 -10.65 7.10
N LYS A 24 15.56 -10.57 5.78
CA LYS A 24 16.56 -11.40 5.07
C LYS A 24 17.97 -11.15 5.58
N ARG A 25 18.34 -9.89 5.85
CA ARG A 25 19.68 -9.51 6.32
C ARG A 25 19.97 -9.95 7.76
N TRP A 26 18.97 -9.89 8.63
CA TRP A 26 19.17 -10.11 10.07
C TRP A 26 18.75 -11.51 10.54
N HIS A 27 18.34 -12.40 9.63
CA HIS A 27 17.87 -13.76 9.94
C HIS A 27 16.84 -13.82 11.09
N LYS A 28 15.99 -12.78 11.18
CA LYS A 28 14.93 -12.72 12.20
C LYS A 28 13.65 -13.28 11.60
N GLU A 29 13.03 -14.20 12.34
CA GLU A 29 11.66 -14.61 12.06
C GLU A 29 10.70 -13.50 12.47
N TRP A 30 9.79 -13.18 11.57
CA TRP A 30 8.72 -12.23 11.81
C TRP A 30 7.40 -12.92 11.50
N LEU A 31 6.35 -12.51 12.21
CA LEU A 31 5.03 -13.08 12.04
C LEU A 31 4.50 -12.79 10.62
N ASP A 32 4.21 -13.86 9.87
CA ASP A 32 3.46 -13.78 8.61
C ASP A 32 1.96 -13.82 8.94
N LEU A 33 1.27 -12.70 8.73
CA LEU A 33 -0.18 -12.60 8.94
C LEU A 33 -0.96 -12.44 7.65
N VAL A 34 -0.34 -12.49 6.47
CA VAL A 34 -1.05 -12.26 5.19
C VAL A 34 -2.10 -13.34 4.96
N GLY A 35 -1.71 -14.62 5.11
CA GLY A 35 -2.62 -15.76 4.92
C GLY A 35 -3.79 -15.74 5.91
N VAL A 36 -3.50 -15.60 7.20
CA VAL A 36 -4.52 -15.55 8.26
C VAL A 36 -5.48 -14.35 8.09
N THR A 37 -4.95 -13.19 7.69
CA THR A 37 -5.77 -12.00 7.40
C THR A 37 -6.71 -12.28 6.22
N ARG A 38 -6.20 -12.87 5.13
CA ARG A 38 -6.99 -13.23 3.96
C ARG A 38 -8.13 -14.18 4.29
N GLU A 39 -7.84 -15.30 4.96
CA GLU A 39 -8.87 -16.29 5.34
C GLU A 39 -9.98 -15.65 6.18
N ARG A 40 -9.59 -14.75 7.09
CA ARG A 40 -10.53 -14.05 7.95
C ARG A 40 -11.44 -13.10 7.15
N LEU A 41 -10.88 -12.35 6.21
CA LEU A 41 -11.64 -11.42 5.37
C LEU A 41 -12.55 -12.17 4.39
N GLN A 42 -12.08 -13.28 3.80
CA GLN A 42 -12.89 -14.14 2.92
C GLN A 42 -14.15 -14.66 3.61
N LYS A 43 -14.06 -15.04 4.90
CA LYS A 43 -15.21 -15.51 5.69
C LYS A 43 -16.31 -14.46 5.87
N THR A 44 -16.02 -13.17 5.68
CA THR A 44 -17.03 -12.11 5.74
C THR A 44 -17.94 -12.09 4.52
N GLY A 45 -17.51 -12.65 3.39
CA GLY A 45 -18.20 -12.53 2.10
C GLY A 45 -18.27 -11.10 1.54
N LYS A 46 -17.55 -10.14 2.15
CA LYS A 46 -17.52 -8.73 1.75
C LYS A 46 -16.30 -8.42 0.90
N ALA A 47 -16.35 -7.29 0.19
CA ALA A 47 -15.21 -6.77 -0.53
C ALA A 47 -14.05 -6.47 0.43
N PHE A 48 -12.84 -6.85 0.07
CA PHE A 48 -11.64 -6.53 0.84
C PHE A 48 -10.44 -6.13 -0.03
N ILE A 49 -9.52 -5.42 0.62
CA ILE A 49 -8.19 -5.07 0.14
C ILE A 49 -7.15 -5.50 1.19
N ILE A 50 -6.09 -6.17 0.75
CA ILE A 50 -4.91 -6.46 1.57
C ILE A 50 -3.71 -5.76 0.94
N GLU A 51 -3.13 -4.79 1.65
CA GLU A 51 -1.93 -4.07 1.22
C GLU A 51 -0.68 -4.68 1.88
N ASN A 52 0.39 -4.79 1.09
CA ASN A 52 1.69 -5.17 1.62
C ASN A 52 2.86 -4.72 0.71
N VAL A 53 4.08 -5.00 1.15
CA VAL A 53 5.32 -4.71 0.40
C VAL A 53 5.52 -5.69 -0.77
N PRO A 54 6.31 -5.33 -1.80
CA PRO A 54 6.65 -6.25 -2.86
C PRO A 54 7.23 -7.58 -2.35
N GLN A 55 6.93 -8.67 -3.06
CA GLN A 55 7.31 -10.07 -2.74
C GLN A 55 6.55 -10.70 -1.56
N SER A 56 5.61 -10.00 -0.93
CA SER A 56 4.63 -10.63 -0.05
C SER A 56 3.78 -11.65 -0.82
N PRO A 57 3.23 -12.69 -0.16
CA PRO A 57 2.43 -13.75 -0.78
C PRO A 57 0.99 -13.29 -1.08
N LEU A 58 0.85 -12.11 -1.69
CA LEU A 58 -0.40 -11.58 -2.19
C LEU A 58 -0.76 -12.26 -3.52
N ILE A 59 -2.04 -12.54 -3.72
CA ILE A 59 -2.58 -13.19 -4.91
C ILE A 59 -2.89 -12.12 -5.95
N GLU A 60 -2.35 -12.29 -7.16
CA GLU A 60 -2.55 -11.42 -8.33
C GLU A 60 -2.62 -9.90 -7.99
N PRO A 61 -1.63 -9.35 -7.27
CA PRO A 61 -1.78 -8.02 -6.70
C PRO A 61 -1.71 -6.92 -7.74
N VAL A 62 -2.52 -5.88 -7.55
CA VAL A 62 -2.34 -4.58 -8.19
C VAL A 62 -1.09 -3.92 -7.62
N LYS A 63 -0.18 -3.48 -8.50
CA LYS A 63 1.12 -2.90 -8.10
C LYS A 63 1.11 -1.41 -8.34
N LEU A 64 1.25 -0.61 -7.27
CA LEU A 64 1.27 0.84 -7.35
C LEU A 64 2.62 1.41 -6.95
N ASN A 65 3.04 2.48 -7.63
CA ASN A 65 4.27 3.21 -7.37
C ASN A 65 4.03 4.73 -7.45
N GLY A 66 4.76 5.53 -6.66
CA GLY A 66 4.48 6.96 -6.47
C GLY A 66 4.56 7.73 -7.77
N ARG A 67 5.46 7.29 -8.64
CA ARG A 67 5.70 7.83 -9.99
C ARG A 67 4.47 7.74 -10.89
N MET A 68 3.61 6.75 -10.68
CA MET A 68 2.34 6.61 -11.40
C MET A 68 1.44 7.82 -11.13
N PHE A 69 1.48 8.34 -9.91
CA PHE A 69 0.65 9.45 -9.46
C PHE A 69 1.35 10.81 -9.59
N GLY A 70 2.46 10.89 -10.32
CA GLY A 70 3.25 12.12 -10.44
C GLY A 70 3.98 12.53 -9.15
N LEU A 71 4.00 11.68 -8.12
CA LEU A 71 4.70 11.94 -6.88
C LEU A 71 6.21 11.80 -7.08
N ARG A 72 6.98 12.63 -6.39
CA ARG A 72 8.45 12.52 -6.29
C ARG A 72 8.85 11.41 -5.31
N LEU A 73 8.24 10.23 -5.44
CA LEU A 73 8.34 9.14 -4.49
C LEU A 73 8.63 7.79 -5.18
N LEU A 74 9.66 7.09 -4.69
CA LEU A 74 9.89 5.67 -4.95
C LEU A 74 9.37 4.84 -3.79
N ARG A 75 8.10 4.44 -3.88
CA ARG A 75 7.46 3.54 -2.92
C ARG A 75 6.53 2.62 -3.67
N GLU A 76 6.95 1.39 -3.88
CA GLU A 76 6.08 0.36 -4.43
C GLU A 76 5.30 -0.32 -3.31
N ARG A 77 4.00 -0.53 -3.55
CA ARG A 77 3.09 -1.32 -2.71
C ARG A 77 2.16 -2.16 -3.56
N TRP A 78 1.84 -3.32 -3.05
CA TRP A 78 1.02 -4.33 -3.70
C TRP A 78 -0.30 -4.44 -2.95
N PHE A 79 -1.38 -4.64 -3.71
CA PHE A 79 -2.75 -4.66 -3.22
C PHE A 79 -3.45 -5.89 -3.79
N GLU A 80 -3.75 -6.86 -2.92
CA GLU A 80 -4.67 -7.94 -3.25
C GLU A 80 -6.09 -7.46 -3.02
N CYS A 81 -6.94 -7.56 -4.03
CA CYS A 81 -8.32 -7.11 -3.95
C CYS A 81 -9.25 -8.27 -4.30
N SER A 82 -10.32 -8.44 -3.53
CA SER A 82 -11.37 -9.45 -3.80
C SER A 82 -12.28 -9.13 -4.99
N PHE A 83 -12.07 -7.98 -5.64
CA PHE A 83 -12.91 -7.44 -6.69
C PHE A 83 -12.06 -7.03 -7.88
N ASP A 84 -12.69 -7.09 -9.06
CA ASP A 84 -12.07 -6.67 -10.31
C ASP A 84 -12.00 -5.15 -10.41
N PHE A 85 -10.88 -4.65 -10.93
CA PHE A 85 -10.66 -3.25 -11.26
C PHE A 85 -11.30 -2.87 -12.61
N GLY A 86 -11.77 -3.86 -13.39
CA GLY A 86 -12.20 -3.69 -14.77
C GLY A 86 -11.06 -3.18 -15.65
N LEU A 87 -11.39 -2.42 -16.70
CA LEU A 87 -10.41 -1.75 -17.58
C LEU A 87 -9.74 -0.53 -16.92
N CYS A 88 -9.51 -0.57 -15.61
CA CYS A 88 -8.84 0.50 -14.88
C CYS A 88 -7.34 0.19 -14.77
N HIS A 89 -6.53 0.90 -15.55
CA HIS A 89 -5.09 0.85 -15.43
C HIS A 89 -4.59 1.91 -14.42
N PRO A 90 -3.59 1.57 -13.58
CA PRO A 90 -2.96 2.58 -12.76
C PRO A 90 -2.31 3.65 -13.64
N PRO A 91 -2.18 4.90 -13.15
CA PRO A 91 -1.66 5.99 -13.95
C PRO A 91 -0.20 5.75 -14.39
N GLN A 92 0.23 6.45 -15.45
CA GLN A 92 1.48 6.10 -16.13
C GLN A 92 2.73 6.37 -15.29
N ASN A 93 3.66 5.41 -15.29
CA ASN A 93 4.93 5.51 -14.58
C ASN A 93 5.92 6.46 -15.29
N LYS A 94 6.31 7.56 -14.63
CA LYS A 94 7.27 8.54 -15.18
C LYS A 94 8.73 8.19 -14.84
N ARG A 95 9.68 8.28 -15.79
CA ARG A 95 11.13 7.98 -15.62
C ARG A 95 11.90 9.00 -14.74
N GLY A 96 13.09 8.62 -14.22
CA GLY A 96 13.99 9.41 -13.34
C GLY A 96 14.52 8.65 -12.09
N SER A 97 15.37 9.31 -11.28
CA SER A 97 16.26 8.64 -10.29
C SER A 97 16.34 9.29 -8.89
N VAL A 98 16.73 8.51 -7.87
CA VAL A 98 17.03 9.02 -6.51
C VAL A 98 18.37 9.78 -6.47
N LYS A 99 19.38 9.31 -7.22
CA LYS A 99 20.74 9.90 -7.23
C LYS A 99 20.74 11.37 -7.71
N GLY A 100 19.78 11.74 -8.56
CA GLY A 100 19.56 13.12 -8.98
C GLY A 100 18.60 13.93 -8.10
N ARG A 101 18.21 13.43 -6.91
CA ARG A 101 17.18 14.02 -6.01
C ARG A 101 15.81 14.28 -6.68
N GLN A 102 15.54 13.63 -7.81
CA GLN A 102 14.26 13.74 -8.51
C GLN A 102 13.15 13.01 -7.73
N TYR A 103 13.51 11.88 -7.12
CA TYR A 103 12.60 11.06 -6.32
C TYR A 103 13.18 10.76 -4.94
N MET A 104 12.29 10.61 -3.96
CA MET A 104 12.59 10.30 -2.57
C MET A 104 12.27 8.84 -2.24
N THR A 105 13.04 8.25 -1.33
CA THR A 105 12.69 7.01 -0.66
C THR A 105 12.39 7.32 0.79
N VAL A 106 11.19 6.96 1.26
CA VAL A 106 10.75 7.22 2.64
C VAL A 106 11.02 5.95 3.47
N ALA A 107 12.29 5.68 3.75
CA ALA A 107 12.70 4.54 4.58
C ALA A 107 14.11 4.78 5.13
N GLY A 108 14.41 4.22 6.30
CA GLY A 108 15.73 4.31 6.94
C GLY A 108 16.23 5.76 7.00
N HIS A 109 17.42 6.02 6.47
CA HIS A 109 18.01 7.36 6.37
C HIS A 109 17.84 8.02 4.98
N GLY A 110 16.74 7.73 4.26
CA GLY A 110 16.44 8.36 2.96
C GLY A 110 17.25 7.80 1.78
N GLY A 111 18.03 6.75 2.00
CA GLY A 111 18.94 6.18 0.99
C GLY A 111 20.02 7.18 0.59
N ASN A 112 20.15 7.44 -0.73
CA ASN A 112 21.01 8.49 -1.28
C ASN A 112 20.27 9.82 -1.51
N GLY A 113 19.01 9.92 -1.06
CA GLY A 113 18.15 11.09 -1.17
C GLY A 113 18.12 11.93 0.10
N SER A 114 17.07 12.72 0.28
CA SER A 114 16.86 13.47 1.52
C SER A 114 16.26 12.59 2.62
N ALA A 115 16.66 12.87 3.86
CA ALA A 115 16.06 12.31 5.07
C ALA A 115 15.38 13.40 5.91
N LYS A 116 15.08 14.59 5.38
CA LYS A 116 14.32 15.61 6.12
C LYS A 116 12.84 15.21 6.18
N LEU A 117 12.18 15.48 7.32
CA LEU A 117 10.77 15.18 7.50
C LEU A 117 9.92 15.87 6.43
N GLN A 118 10.14 17.17 6.21
CA GLN A 118 9.39 17.96 5.24
C GLN A 118 9.49 17.41 3.81
N ASP A 119 10.69 16.96 3.39
CA ASP A 119 10.86 16.36 2.05
C ASP A 119 10.09 15.03 1.91
N TRP A 120 9.95 14.27 3.01
CA TRP A 120 9.16 13.04 3.02
C TRP A 120 7.66 13.31 3.03
N GLN A 121 7.23 14.30 3.81
CA GLN A 121 5.84 14.76 3.86
C GLN A 121 5.38 15.25 2.48
N GLU A 122 6.19 16.08 1.82
CA GLU A 122 5.93 16.56 0.46
C GLU A 122 5.90 15.40 -0.56
N ALA A 123 6.87 14.48 -0.49
CA ALA A 123 6.93 13.35 -1.43
C ALA A 123 5.75 12.37 -1.27
N MET A 124 5.26 12.17 -0.03
CA MET A 124 4.13 11.28 0.26
C MET A 124 2.77 11.97 0.09
N GLY A 125 2.73 13.31 0.12
CA GLY A 125 1.49 14.08 0.23
C GLY A 125 0.81 13.92 1.59
N ILE A 126 1.59 13.88 2.68
CA ILE A 126 1.12 13.68 4.05
C ILE A 126 1.88 14.66 4.96
N ASP A 127 1.22 15.70 5.47
CA ASP A 127 1.85 16.73 6.31
C ASP A 127 1.57 16.58 7.82
N TRP A 128 0.71 15.63 8.20
CA TRP A 128 0.29 15.41 9.59
C TRP A 128 1.02 14.27 10.31
N MET A 129 1.90 13.54 9.63
CA MET A 129 2.63 12.39 10.21
C MET A 129 4.10 12.71 10.48
N ASP A 130 4.66 12.05 11.49
CA ASP A 130 6.09 12.05 11.77
C ASP A 130 6.87 11.06 10.87
N LYS A 131 8.20 10.99 11.04
CA LYS A 131 9.03 10.08 10.23
C LYS A 131 8.69 8.61 10.43
N GLN A 132 8.45 8.19 11.67
CA GLN A 132 8.22 6.79 12.00
C GLN A 132 6.91 6.34 11.35
N GLU A 133 5.86 7.14 11.49
CA GLU A 133 4.57 6.94 10.85
C GLU A 133 4.68 6.92 9.32
N LEU A 134 5.38 7.89 8.73
CA LEU A 134 5.58 7.95 7.27
C LEU A 134 6.29 6.72 6.70
N THR A 135 7.20 6.10 7.45
CA THR A 135 7.85 4.87 6.96
C THR A 135 6.85 3.74 6.75
N GLN A 136 5.82 3.65 7.60
CA GLN A 136 4.78 2.61 7.55
C GLN A 136 3.60 2.99 6.65
N ALA A 137 3.39 4.28 6.38
CA ALA A 137 2.26 4.77 5.59
C ALA A 137 2.35 4.44 4.08
N ILE A 138 1.19 4.57 3.41
CA ILE A 138 1.09 4.67 1.95
C ILE A 138 0.61 6.08 1.57
N PRO A 139 0.95 6.59 0.38
CA PRO A 139 0.46 7.89 -0.08
C PRO A 139 -1.08 7.89 -0.18
N PRO A 140 -1.77 8.99 0.19
CA PRO A 140 -3.21 9.13 0.03
C PRO A 140 -3.69 8.93 -1.41
N ALA A 141 -2.83 9.21 -2.40
CA ALA A 141 -3.12 8.95 -3.81
C ALA A 141 -3.39 7.46 -4.09
N TYR A 142 -2.76 6.54 -3.37
CA TYR A 142 -2.95 5.09 -3.58
C TYR A 142 -4.29 4.66 -3.01
N SER A 143 -4.59 5.02 -1.75
CA SER A 143 -5.86 4.69 -1.10
C SER A 143 -7.03 5.32 -1.84
N ARG A 144 -6.88 6.54 -2.38
CA ARG A 144 -7.88 7.16 -3.25
C ARG A 144 -8.16 6.34 -4.50
N PHE A 145 -7.12 5.93 -5.25
CA PHE A 145 -7.30 5.15 -6.48
C PHE A 145 -8.00 3.81 -6.24
N ILE A 146 -7.58 3.09 -5.20
CA ILE A 146 -8.19 1.81 -4.80
C ILE A 146 -9.63 2.04 -4.30
N GLY A 147 -9.84 3.07 -3.48
CA GLY A 147 -11.14 3.44 -2.94
C GLY A 147 -12.15 3.79 -4.05
N GLU A 148 -11.74 4.52 -5.08
CA GLU A 148 -12.58 4.81 -6.24
C GLU A 148 -13.02 3.54 -6.98
N GLN A 149 -12.20 2.49 -7.02
CA GLN A 149 -12.62 1.20 -7.61
C GLN A 149 -13.56 0.45 -6.67
N LEU A 150 -13.26 0.44 -5.37
CA LEU A 150 -14.14 -0.15 -4.36
C LEU A 150 -15.55 0.47 -4.42
N MET A 151 -15.65 1.79 -4.53
CA MET A 151 -16.95 2.49 -4.61
C MET A 151 -17.78 2.07 -5.82
N LYS A 152 -17.16 1.73 -6.97
CA LYS A 152 -17.88 1.21 -8.14
C LYS A 152 -18.46 -0.19 -7.89
N VAL A 153 -17.80 -0.98 -7.06
CA VAL A 153 -18.27 -2.32 -6.68
C VAL A 153 -19.41 -2.22 -5.67
N LEU A 154 -19.25 -1.37 -4.65
CA LEU A 154 -20.27 -1.16 -3.63
C LEU A 154 -21.52 -0.47 -4.18
N GLY A 155 -21.36 0.49 -5.09
CA GLY A 155 -22.48 1.20 -5.74
C GLY A 155 -23.34 0.31 -6.63
N LYS A 156 -22.81 -0.81 -7.15
CA LYS A 156 -23.60 -1.80 -7.91
C LYS A 156 -24.50 -2.68 -7.05
N GLY A 157 -24.33 -2.65 -5.72
CA GLY A 157 -25.14 -3.42 -4.78
C GLY A 157 -26.38 -2.69 -4.26
N VAL A 158 -26.65 -1.46 -4.72
CA VAL A 158 -27.76 -0.61 -4.24
C VAL A 158 -28.97 -0.63 -5.19
N ASP A 159 -28.81 -1.16 -6.40
CA ASP A 159 -29.91 -1.35 -7.34
C ASP A 159 -30.45 -2.79 -7.22
N GLY A 160 -31.25 -3.03 -6.19
CA GLY A 160 -32.08 -4.21 -6.00
C GLY A 160 -33.55 -3.90 -6.31
#